data_AF-A0A1F5KLZ9-F1
#
_entry.id   AF-A0A1F5KLZ9-F1
#
_cell.length_a   1.000
_cell.length_b   1.000
_cell.length_c   1.000
_cell.angle_alpha   90.00
_cell.angle_beta   90.00
_cell.angle_gamma   90.00
#
_symmetry.space_group_name_H-M   'P 1'
#
loop_
_entity.id
_entity.type
_entity.pdbx_description
1 polymer ?
#
loop_
_entity_poly.entity_id
_entity_poly.type
_entity_poly.pdbx_seq_one_letter_code
_entity_poly.pdbx_strand_id
1 'polypeptide(L)'
;MGGVITSIRAAANKIEIGGDAHANTIENADISGDAYYQSLINSDVGGSSHPGSSDPTPKVFPISQANIQDWRDKAYQNGGEIIGDITSCPPALNSQRIIGNVNLGSGCSVTVTPPVHIVGDLTMDSNNVFRLASSYGAASGVIVVDGKISMNSNNRFLGTGVGASLLMALSTYDSRSDGISAVVLNSQGNTGVFYADKGIIEPGTNNQFKELTAWGIRLINGSTINYETGLSSTMFSSGPTGSYSIVKGTYQVD
;
A
#
# COMPACT_ATOMS: atom_id res chain seq x y z
N MET A 1 -9.97 2.32 7.86
CA MET A 1 -10.51 0.97 8.07
C MET A 1 -11.49 0.98 9.23
N GLY A 2 -12.66 0.36 9.06
CA GLY A 2 -13.65 0.07 10.11
C GLY A 2 -15.08 0.24 9.58
N GLY A 3 -16.06 -0.23 10.34
CA GLY A 3 -17.46 -0.36 9.92
C GLY A 3 -17.86 -1.76 9.43
N VAL A 4 -16.90 -2.67 9.44
CA VAL A 4 -17.10 -4.11 9.24
C VAL A 4 -16.40 -4.79 10.41
N ILE A 5 -16.95 -5.92 10.87
CA ILE A 5 -16.33 -6.84 11.84
C ILE A 5 -14.85 -7.00 11.46
N THR A 6 -13.95 -6.43 12.27
CA THR A 6 -12.50 -6.56 12.04
C THR A 6 -12.05 -7.92 12.53
N SER A 7 -11.11 -8.54 11.83
CA SER A 7 -10.58 -9.82 12.30
C SER A 7 -9.10 -9.97 12.07
N ILE A 8 -8.43 -10.55 13.06
CA ILE A 8 -7.08 -11.08 12.94
C ILE A 8 -7.24 -12.60 12.92
N ARG A 9 -6.85 -13.23 11.81
CA ARG A 9 -7.02 -14.67 11.62
C ARG A 9 -5.80 -15.26 10.94
N ALA A 10 -5.41 -16.44 11.36
CA ALA A 10 -4.43 -17.26 10.66
C ALA A 10 -5.02 -18.65 10.32
N ALA A 11 -4.66 -19.19 9.16
CA ALA A 11 -5.29 -20.41 8.63
C ALA A 11 -4.60 -21.72 9.09
N ALA A 12 -3.33 -21.69 9.47
CA ALA A 12 -2.55 -22.90 9.76
C ALA A 12 -1.65 -22.76 10.98
N ASN A 13 -0.79 -21.74 11.00
CA ASN A 13 0.07 -21.41 12.15
C ASN A 13 -0.52 -20.22 12.89
N LYS A 14 -0.23 -20.11 14.19
CA LYS A 14 -0.62 -18.92 14.93
C LYS A 14 0.15 -17.69 14.46
N ILE A 15 -0.52 -16.53 14.45
CA ILE A 15 0.13 -15.23 14.23
C ILE A 15 0.72 -14.72 15.55
N GLU A 16 1.99 -14.29 15.55
CA GLU A 16 2.60 -13.66 16.70
C GLU A 16 2.34 -12.14 16.69
N ILE A 17 1.78 -11.63 17.79
CA ILE A 17 1.52 -10.21 17.99
C ILE A 17 2.36 -9.76 19.19
N GLY A 18 3.45 -9.03 18.91
CA GLY A 18 4.40 -8.60 19.93
C GLY A 18 3.88 -7.56 20.93
N GLY A 19 2.73 -6.93 20.64
CA GLY A 19 2.07 -5.95 21.50
C GLY A 19 0.60 -6.29 21.70
N ASP A 20 -0.25 -5.26 21.79
CA ASP A 20 -1.68 -5.42 22.02
C ASP A 20 -2.43 -5.75 20.72
N ALA A 21 -3.53 -6.50 20.84
CA ALA A 21 -4.40 -6.89 19.74
C ALA A 21 -5.79 -6.30 19.89
N HIS A 22 -6.27 -5.60 18.86
CA HIS A 22 -7.61 -5.02 18.79
C HIS A 22 -8.34 -5.52 17.53
N ALA A 23 -9.32 -6.40 17.70
CA ALA A 23 -10.17 -6.87 16.60
C ALA A 23 -11.49 -7.45 17.13
N ASN A 24 -12.57 -7.40 16.35
CA ASN A 24 -13.82 -8.06 16.72
C ASN A 24 -13.60 -9.57 16.94
N THR A 25 -12.95 -10.23 15.98
CA THR A 25 -12.59 -11.65 16.07
C THR A 25 -11.07 -11.83 16.00
N ILE A 26 -10.51 -12.51 16.99
CA ILE A 26 -9.11 -12.93 17.01
C ILE A 26 -9.09 -14.47 16.94
N GLU A 27 -8.41 -15.02 15.94
CA GLU A 27 -8.36 -16.45 15.67
C GLU A 27 -6.93 -16.91 15.35
N ASN A 28 -6.49 -17.97 16.02
CA ASN A 28 -5.14 -18.55 15.87
C ASN A 28 -4.04 -17.48 16.04
N ALA A 29 -3.95 -16.84 17.21
CA ALA A 29 -2.94 -15.82 17.52
C ALA A 29 -2.22 -16.07 18.87
N ASP A 30 -0.95 -15.71 18.95
CA ASP A 30 -0.19 -15.60 20.21
C ASP A 30 0.10 -14.12 20.45
N ILE A 31 -0.54 -13.54 21.47
CA ILE A 31 -0.52 -12.10 21.76
C ILE A 31 0.33 -11.87 23.00
N SER A 32 1.44 -11.14 22.88
CA SER A 32 2.31 -10.82 24.01
C SER A 32 1.70 -9.78 24.95
N GLY A 33 0.91 -8.84 24.41
CA GLY A 33 0.23 -7.77 25.17
C GLY A 33 -1.23 -8.10 25.52
N ASP A 34 -2.03 -7.04 25.63
CA ASP A 34 -3.46 -7.10 25.94
C ASP A 34 -4.29 -7.44 24.70
N ALA A 35 -5.48 -8.03 24.89
CA ALA A 35 -6.37 -8.43 23.81
C ALA A 35 -7.79 -7.86 24.00
N TYR A 36 -8.26 -7.09 23.03
CA TYR A 36 -9.58 -6.44 23.01
C TYR A 36 -10.44 -7.04 21.89
N TYR A 37 -11.49 -7.78 22.25
CA TYR A 37 -12.25 -8.60 21.31
C TYR A 37 -13.72 -8.85 21.68
N GLN A 38 -14.50 -9.31 20.69
CA GLN A 38 -15.81 -9.94 20.89
C GLN A 38 -15.72 -11.47 20.86
N SER A 39 -14.85 -12.03 20.01
CA SER A 39 -14.60 -13.47 19.89
C SER A 39 -13.10 -13.77 19.87
N LEU A 40 -12.68 -14.73 20.69
CA LEU A 40 -11.30 -15.25 20.76
C LEU A 40 -11.34 -16.76 20.52
N ILE A 41 -10.61 -17.22 19.51
CA ILE A 41 -10.61 -18.63 19.06
C ILE A 41 -9.17 -19.12 18.97
N ASN A 42 -8.84 -20.24 19.62
CA ASN A 42 -7.53 -20.90 19.53
C ASN A 42 -6.33 -19.92 19.69
N SER A 43 -6.43 -18.96 20.60
CA SER A 43 -5.44 -17.89 20.75
C SER A 43 -4.99 -17.77 22.20
N ASP A 44 -3.72 -17.42 22.40
CA ASP A 44 -3.12 -17.19 23.72
C ASP A 44 -2.88 -15.70 23.94
N VAL A 45 -3.14 -15.23 25.16
CA VAL A 45 -2.96 -13.82 25.57
C VAL A 45 -2.00 -13.77 26.74
N GLY A 46 -0.86 -13.12 26.56
CA GLY A 46 0.20 -12.93 27.56
C GLY A 46 -0.11 -11.80 28.54
N GLY A 47 -0.85 -10.78 28.10
CA GLY A 47 -1.38 -9.69 28.94
C GLY A 47 -2.80 -9.94 29.44
N SER A 48 -3.61 -8.87 29.48
CA SER A 48 -4.99 -8.88 29.95
C SER A 48 -5.98 -9.13 28.80
N SER A 49 -7.05 -9.88 29.09
CA SER A 49 -8.17 -10.07 28.16
C SER A 49 -9.32 -9.10 28.45
N HIS A 50 -9.80 -8.42 27.41
CA HIS A 50 -10.90 -7.46 27.45
C HIS A 50 -12.06 -7.90 26.53
N PRO A 51 -12.80 -8.98 26.89
CA PRO A 51 -13.95 -9.44 26.13
C PRO A 51 -15.10 -8.43 26.14
N GLY A 52 -15.85 -8.36 25.05
CA GLY A 52 -16.98 -7.42 24.89
C GLY A 52 -16.56 -6.03 24.43
N SER A 53 -15.29 -5.83 24.08
CA SER A 53 -14.77 -4.55 23.58
C SER A 53 -15.46 -4.17 22.26
N SER A 54 -16.01 -2.95 22.19
CA SER A 54 -16.69 -2.46 20.99
C SER A 54 -15.73 -2.34 19.80
N ASP A 55 -16.24 -2.59 18.59
CA ASP A 55 -15.45 -2.41 17.38
C ASP A 55 -14.95 -0.95 17.25
N PRO A 56 -13.67 -0.74 16.87
CA PRO A 56 -13.16 0.59 16.59
C PRO A 56 -13.99 1.27 15.50
N THR A 57 -14.20 2.58 15.64
CA THR A 57 -14.99 3.32 14.67
C THR A 57 -14.32 3.28 13.28
N PRO A 58 -15.08 3.05 12.19
CA PRO A 58 -14.64 3.28 10.82
C PRO A 58 -13.73 4.50 10.63
N LYS A 59 -12.47 4.26 10.25
CA LYS A 59 -11.67 5.28 9.58
C LYS A 59 -11.94 5.24 8.08
N VAL A 60 -12.18 6.38 7.46
CA VAL A 60 -12.24 6.48 6.00
C VAL A 60 -10.83 6.30 5.45
N PHE A 61 -10.72 5.72 4.25
CA PHE A 61 -9.43 5.67 3.57
C PHE A 61 -8.89 7.09 3.29
N PRO A 62 -7.57 7.33 3.43
CA PRO A 62 -7.01 8.68 3.35
C PRO A 62 -7.04 9.29 1.94
N ILE A 63 -7.20 8.46 0.90
CA ILE A 63 -7.30 8.88 -0.49
C ILE A 63 -8.73 8.61 -0.97
N SER A 64 -9.38 9.64 -1.51
CA SER A 64 -10.74 9.54 -2.04
C SER A 64 -10.76 8.99 -3.48
N GLN A 65 -11.88 8.40 -3.89
CA GLN A 65 -12.06 7.98 -5.30
C GLN A 65 -11.96 9.14 -6.28
N ALA A 66 -12.36 10.35 -5.87
CA ALA A 66 -12.24 11.56 -6.68
C ALA A 66 -10.77 11.93 -6.92
N ASN A 67 -9.88 11.73 -5.93
CA ASN A 67 -8.43 11.94 -6.09
C ASN A 67 -7.83 10.94 -7.09
N ILE A 68 -8.20 9.66 -6.97
CA ILE A 68 -7.75 8.62 -7.90
C ILE A 68 -8.20 8.93 -9.32
N GLN A 69 -9.46 9.35 -9.49
CA GLN A 69 -9.97 9.73 -10.81
C GLN A 69 -9.25 10.96 -11.38
N ASP A 70 -9.01 11.99 -10.57
CA ASP A 70 -8.22 13.17 -10.97
C ASP A 70 -6.82 12.79 -11.45
N TRP A 71 -6.14 11.83 -10.80
CA TRP A 71 -4.84 11.34 -11.25
C TRP A 71 -4.91 10.58 -12.58
N ARG A 72 -5.93 9.75 -12.80
CA ARG A 72 -6.15 9.07 -14.09
C ARG A 72 -6.37 10.08 -15.21
N ASP A 73 -7.22 11.08 -14.96
CA ASP A 73 -7.56 12.11 -15.94
C ASP A 73 -6.34 12.97 -16.26
N LYS A 74 -5.57 13.39 -15.24
CA LYS A 74 -4.32 14.15 -15.42
C LYS A 74 -3.23 13.35 -16.14
N ALA A 75 -3.14 12.05 -15.90
CA ALA A 75 -2.19 11.19 -16.63
C ALA A 75 -2.47 11.27 -18.14
N TYR A 76 -3.73 11.14 -18.55
CA TYR A 76 -4.14 11.31 -19.95
C TYR A 76 -3.96 12.76 -20.46
N GLN A 77 -4.39 13.76 -19.69
CA GLN A 77 -4.36 15.16 -20.14
C GLN A 77 -2.94 15.73 -20.32
N ASN A 78 -1.98 15.30 -19.51
CA ASN A 78 -0.63 15.87 -19.51
C ASN A 78 0.31 15.25 -20.54
N GLY A 79 0.14 13.96 -20.87
CA GLY A 79 1.05 13.27 -21.79
C GLY A 79 0.38 12.27 -22.73
N GLY A 80 -0.95 12.26 -22.80
CA GLY A 80 -1.71 11.43 -23.73
C GLY A 80 -1.71 9.95 -23.35
N GLU A 81 -1.73 9.11 -24.39
CA GLU A 81 -1.84 7.66 -24.24
C GLU A 81 -0.72 6.91 -24.93
N ILE A 82 -0.33 5.81 -24.30
CA ILE A 82 0.43 4.73 -24.91
C ILE A 82 -0.51 3.53 -25.01
N ILE A 83 -0.65 2.98 -26.21
CA ILE A 83 -1.45 1.78 -26.46
C ILE A 83 -0.50 0.59 -26.59
N GLY A 84 -0.80 -0.48 -25.84
CA GLY A 84 -0.03 -1.70 -25.82
C GLY A 84 0.87 -1.83 -24.59
N ASP A 85 1.47 -3.01 -24.47
CA ASP A 85 2.27 -3.37 -23.31
C ASP A 85 3.68 -2.75 -23.37
N ILE A 86 4.18 -2.33 -22.21
CA ILE A 86 5.59 -1.93 -22.03
C ILE A 86 6.34 -3.13 -21.46
N THR A 87 7.15 -3.78 -22.28
CA THR A 87 7.95 -4.96 -21.90
C THR A 87 9.46 -4.68 -21.85
N SER A 88 9.89 -3.56 -22.43
CA SER A 88 11.28 -3.10 -22.40
C SER A 88 11.49 -2.05 -21.31
N CYS A 89 12.71 -1.97 -20.80
CA CYS A 89 13.11 -1.00 -19.80
C CYS A 89 13.06 0.46 -20.28
N PRO A 90 12.06 1.29 -19.89
CA PRO A 90 12.03 2.66 -20.33
C PRO A 90 12.97 3.54 -19.49
N PRO A 91 13.64 4.54 -20.07
CA PRO A 91 14.45 5.47 -19.27
C PRO A 91 13.58 6.35 -18.36
N ALA A 92 12.33 6.60 -18.77
CA ALA A 92 11.37 7.38 -18.00
C ALA A 92 9.93 6.92 -18.25
N LEU A 93 9.09 7.10 -17.23
CA LEU A 93 7.63 7.07 -17.34
C LEU A 93 7.12 8.47 -17.02
N ASN A 94 6.66 9.18 -18.05
CA ASN A 94 6.11 10.52 -17.91
C ASN A 94 4.62 10.46 -17.59
N SER A 95 4.01 11.62 -17.32
CA SER A 95 2.60 11.70 -16.95
C SER A 95 1.76 11.26 -18.15
N GLN A 96 1.32 10.00 -18.18
CA GLN A 96 0.70 9.38 -19.35
C GLN A 96 -0.21 8.23 -18.92
N ARG A 97 -1.24 7.95 -19.74
CA ARG A 97 -2.10 6.77 -19.60
C ARG A 97 -1.57 5.63 -20.48
N ILE A 98 -1.35 4.46 -19.89
CA ILE A 98 -0.84 3.26 -20.57
C ILE A 98 -2.00 2.26 -20.65
N ILE A 99 -2.57 2.09 -21.85
CA ILE A 99 -3.58 1.08 -22.15
C ILE A 99 -2.86 -0.23 -22.47
N GLY A 100 -2.42 -0.91 -21.43
CA GLY A 100 -1.68 -2.16 -21.50
C GLY A 100 -1.02 -2.48 -20.16
N ASN A 101 -0.31 -3.60 -20.13
CA ASN A 101 0.49 -4.02 -19.00
C ASN A 101 1.87 -3.37 -19.04
N VAL A 102 2.48 -3.18 -17.88
CA VAL A 102 3.89 -2.83 -17.74
C VAL A 102 4.61 -4.01 -17.12
N ASN A 103 5.42 -4.71 -17.91
CA ASN A 103 6.12 -5.93 -17.51
C ASN A 103 7.62 -5.71 -17.65
N LEU A 104 8.28 -5.40 -16.54
CA LEU A 104 9.72 -5.14 -16.53
C LEU A 104 10.47 -6.39 -16.07
N GLY A 105 11.52 -6.72 -16.83
CA GLY A 105 12.51 -7.71 -16.45
C GLY A 105 13.32 -7.27 -15.23
N SER A 106 14.63 -7.50 -15.23
CA SER A 106 15.49 -7.14 -14.10
C SER A 106 16.40 -5.94 -14.37
N GLY A 107 16.68 -5.16 -13.32
CA GLY A 107 17.71 -4.12 -13.33
C GLY A 107 17.30 -2.80 -13.97
N CYS A 108 16.00 -2.54 -14.15
CA CYS A 108 15.55 -1.27 -14.70
C CYS A 108 15.75 -0.11 -13.76
N SER A 109 16.19 1.03 -14.30
CA SER A 109 16.21 2.31 -13.58
C SER A 109 15.37 3.31 -14.33
N VAL A 110 14.19 3.62 -13.80
CA VAL A 110 13.16 4.41 -14.46
C VAL A 110 12.92 5.70 -13.68
N THR A 111 13.04 6.84 -14.37
CA THR A 111 12.62 8.13 -13.81
C THR A 111 11.12 8.34 -14.01
N VAL A 112 10.39 8.64 -12.95
CA VAL A 112 8.93 8.78 -13.00
C VAL A 112 8.52 10.24 -12.85
N THR A 113 7.79 10.76 -13.82
CA THR A 113 7.13 12.07 -13.77
C THR A 113 5.62 11.84 -13.68
N PRO A 114 5.05 11.71 -12.47
CA PRO A 114 3.65 11.35 -12.26
C PRO A 114 2.65 12.48 -12.64
N PRO A 115 1.32 12.21 -12.61
CA PRO A 115 0.69 10.90 -12.42
C PRO A 115 0.88 9.98 -13.62
N VAL A 116 1.24 8.73 -13.37
CA VAL A 116 1.22 7.66 -14.38
C VAL A 116 0.00 6.81 -14.13
N HIS A 117 -0.77 6.50 -15.18
CA HIS A 117 -1.92 5.61 -15.09
C HIS A 117 -1.68 4.38 -15.97
N ILE A 118 -1.62 3.20 -15.35
CA ILE A 118 -1.52 1.90 -16.02
C ILE A 118 -2.90 1.25 -15.95
N VAL A 119 -3.53 1.00 -17.09
CA VAL A 119 -4.85 0.35 -17.16
C VAL A 119 -4.73 -1.16 -16.92
N GLY A 120 -3.62 -1.77 -17.30
CA GLY A 120 -3.34 -3.19 -17.05
C GLY A 120 -2.64 -3.45 -15.72
N ASP A 121 -1.90 -4.55 -15.68
CA ASP A 121 -1.07 -4.96 -14.55
C ASP A 121 0.32 -4.30 -14.61
N LEU A 122 0.95 -4.14 -13.43
CA LEU A 122 2.35 -3.77 -13.28
C LEU A 122 3.13 -4.96 -12.71
N THR A 123 4.00 -5.55 -13.50
CA THR A 123 4.89 -6.65 -13.09
C THR A 123 6.35 -6.20 -13.15
N MET A 124 7.10 -6.45 -12.09
CA MET A 124 8.52 -6.15 -11.99
C MET A 124 9.27 -7.38 -11.48
N ASP A 125 10.23 -7.90 -12.24
CA ASP A 125 11.06 -9.03 -11.79
C ASP A 125 11.97 -8.59 -10.64
N SER A 126 13.26 -8.32 -10.89
CA SER A 126 14.21 -8.06 -9.80
C SER A 126 15.07 -6.83 -10.00
N ASN A 127 15.42 -6.17 -8.89
CA ASN A 127 16.36 -5.04 -8.86
C ASN A 127 15.93 -3.83 -9.70
N ASN A 128 14.63 -3.65 -9.93
CA ASN A 128 14.13 -2.47 -10.63
C ASN A 128 13.96 -1.29 -9.66
N VAL A 129 14.25 -0.08 -10.13
CA VAL A 129 14.18 1.15 -9.35
C VAL A 129 13.32 2.15 -10.11
N PHE A 130 12.19 2.51 -9.52
CA PHE A 130 11.37 3.63 -9.96
C PHE A 130 11.65 4.80 -9.04
N ARG A 131 12.14 5.90 -9.61
CA ARG A 131 12.52 7.10 -8.85
C ARG A 131 11.71 8.30 -9.33
N LEU A 132 11.06 8.99 -8.38
CA LEU A 132 10.40 10.26 -8.65
C LEU A 132 11.39 11.28 -9.21
N ALA A 133 11.01 11.95 -10.30
CA ALA A 133 11.82 12.99 -10.93
C ALA A 133 12.20 14.09 -9.92
N SER A 134 13.47 14.51 -9.94
CA SER A 134 14.01 15.48 -8.99
C SER A 134 13.31 16.85 -9.03
N SER A 135 12.67 17.19 -10.15
CA SER A 135 11.85 18.39 -10.32
C SER A 135 10.69 18.51 -9.31
N TYR A 136 10.30 17.40 -8.68
CA TYR A 136 9.28 17.39 -7.63
C TYR A 136 9.76 17.96 -6.29
N GLY A 137 11.08 18.11 -6.06
CA GLY A 137 11.60 18.61 -4.80
C GLY A 137 11.06 17.80 -3.60
N ALA A 138 10.41 18.45 -2.65
CA ALA A 138 9.80 17.79 -1.49
C ALA A 138 8.42 17.16 -1.77
N ALA A 139 7.84 17.34 -2.96
CA ALA A 139 6.54 16.79 -3.31
C ALA A 139 6.60 15.28 -3.58
N SER A 140 5.46 14.62 -3.39
CA SER A 140 5.28 13.19 -3.64
C SER A 140 4.62 12.91 -4.99
N GLY A 141 4.73 11.66 -5.44
CA GLY A 141 4.26 11.18 -6.73
C GLY A 141 3.40 9.93 -6.61
N VAL A 142 2.57 9.67 -7.62
CA VAL A 142 1.69 8.51 -7.68
C VAL A 142 1.73 7.80 -9.04
N ILE A 143 1.75 6.47 -8.98
CA ILE A 143 1.46 5.59 -10.10
C ILE A 143 0.15 4.87 -9.77
N VAL A 144 -0.87 5.09 -10.59
CA VAL A 144 -2.18 4.42 -10.48
C VAL A 144 -2.18 3.22 -11.42
N VAL A 145 -2.51 2.05 -10.88
CA VAL A 145 -2.63 0.78 -11.60
C VAL A 145 -4.06 0.29 -11.43
N ASP A 146 -4.78 0.10 -12.53
CA ASP A 146 -6.15 -0.43 -12.47
C ASP A 146 -6.15 -1.95 -12.23
N GLY A 147 -5.12 -2.63 -12.75
CA GLY A 147 -4.84 -4.03 -12.47
C GLY A 147 -4.04 -4.26 -11.19
N LYS A 148 -3.37 -5.40 -11.15
CA LYS A 148 -2.56 -5.87 -10.03
C LYS A 148 -1.13 -5.34 -10.13
N ILE A 149 -0.47 -5.25 -8.99
CA ILE A 149 0.96 -4.94 -8.87
C ILE A 149 1.66 -6.20 -8.36
N SER A 150 2.63 -6.71 -9.12
CA SER A 150 3.45 -7.87 -8.73
C SER A 150 4.93 -7.51 -8.80
N MET A 151 5.63 -7.71 -7.69
CA MET A 151 7.07 -7.46 -7.58
C MET A 151 7.75 -8.72 -7.08
N ASN A 152 8.84 -9.14 -7.73
CA ASN A 152 9.64 -10.26 -7.21
C ASN A 152 10.61 -9.79 -6.11
N SER A 153 11.89 -9.52 -6.41
CA SER A 153 12.90 -9.18 -5.37
C SER A 153 13.55 -7.81 -5.60
N ASN A 154 13.90 -7.12 -4.52
CA ASN A 154 14.75 -5.91 -4.54
C ASN A 154 14.21 -4.75 -5.41
N ASN A 155 12.90 -4.68 -5.65
CA ASN A 155 12.32 -3.59 -6.42
C ASN A 155 11.99 -2.39 -5.53
N ARG A 156 12.24 -1.17 -6.00
CA ARG A 156 12.22 0.03 -5.15
C ARG A 156 11.42 1.15 -5.78
N PHE A 157 10.42 1.65 -5.07
CA PHE A 157 9.74 2.92 -5.36
C PHE A 157 10.30 4.00 -4.45
N LEU A 158 10.98 4.98 -5.04
CA LEU A 158 11.74 5.99 -4.33
C LEU A 158 11.21 7.40 -4.64
N GLY A 159 11.11 8.23 -3.60
CA GLY A 159 10.93 9.67 -3.75
C GLY A 159 12.16 10.35 -4.35
N THR A 160 12.18 11.68 -4.31
CA THR A 160 13.29 12.47 -4.87
C THR A 160 14.56 12.40 -4.01
N GLY A 161 14.42 12.03 -2.73
CA GLY A 161 15.49 12.12 -1.73
C GLY A 161 15.54 13.48 -1.02
N VAL A 162 14.66 14.42 -1.39
CA VAL A 162 14.48 15.71 -0.70
C VAL A 162 13.27 15.64 0.22
N GLY A 163 13.44 16.07 1.46
CA GLY A 163 12.39 16.08 2.48
C GLY A 163 11.77 14.69 2.70
N ALA A 164 10.45 14.65 2.87
CA ALA A 164 9.67 13.42 3.04
C ALA A 164 9.00 12.96 1.72
N SER A 165 9.58 13.28 0.56
CA SER A 165 9.01 12.89 -0.74
C SER A 165 8.90 11.38 -0.90
N LEU A 166 7.78 10.94 -1.47
CA LEU A 166 7.46 9.52 -1.69
C LEU A 166 7.02 9.31 -3.13
N LEU A 167 7.25 8.10 -3.64
CA LEU A 167 6.58 7.60 -4.83
C LEU A 167 5.69 6.45 -4.39
N MET A 168 4.37 6.64 -4.51
CA MET A 168 3.37 5.64 -4.15
C MET A 168 2.94 4.86 -5.38
N ALA A 169 2.85 3.55 -5.24
CA ALA A 169 2.19 2.67 -6.19
C ALA A 169 0.81 2.29 -5.63
N LEU A 170 -0.22 2.63 -6.38
CA LEU A 170 -1.62 2.46 -5.99
C LEU A 170 -2.29 1.48 -6.94
N SER A 171 -2.90 0.41 -6.42
CA SER A 171 -3.78 -0.47 -7.20
C SER A 171 -5.24 -0.16 -6.88
N THR A 172 -6.10 -0.20 -7.90
CA THR A 172 -7.56 -0.10 -7.73
C THR A 172 -8.28 -1.43 -7.94
N TYR A 173 -7.52 -2.53 -8.07
CA TYR A 173 -8.05 -3.88 -8.19
C TYR A 173 -8.91 -4.25 -6.97
N ASP A 174 -10.10 -4.80 -7.23
CA ASP A 174 -11.07 -5.12 -6.19
C ASP A 174 -10.97 -6.58 -5.74
N SER A 175 -10.06 -6.85 -4.82
CA SER A 175 -9.85 -8.16 -4.20
C SER A 175 -11.06 -8.66 -3.41
N ARG A 176 -12.05 -7.82 -3.11
CA ARG A 176 -13.26 -8.24 -2.37
C ARG A 176 -14.17 -9.13 -3.22
N SER A 177 -14.00 -9.06 -4.53
CA SER A 177 -14.81 -9.82 -5.50
C SER A 177 -14.35 -11.28 -5.65
N ASP A 178 -13.06 -11.55 -5.45
CA ASP A 178 -12.44 -12.84 -5.80
C ASP A 178 -11.38 -13.36 -4.80
N GLY A 179 -10.97 -12.54 -3.81
CA GLY A 179 -9.94 -12.87 -2.85
C GLY A 179 -8.49 -12.84 -3.39
N ILE A 180 -8.29 -12.41 -4.65
CA ILE A 180 -6.98 -12.31 -5.30
C ILE A 180 -6.31 -11.00 -4.87
N SER A 181 -5.04 -11.05 -4.49
CA SER A 181 -4.30 -9.87 -4.02
C SER A 181 -4.07 -8.84 -5.13
N ALA A 182 -4.34 -7.58 -4.79
CA ALA A 182 -4.11 -6.42 -5.65
C ALA A 182 -2.62 -6.06 -5.73
N VAL A 183 -1.88 -6.29 -4.64
CA VAL A 183 -0.43 -6.07 -4.57
C VAL A 183 0.24 -7.30 -3.97
N VAL A 184 1.20 -7.89 -4.70
CA VAL A 184 1.98 -9.05 -4.25
C VAL A 184 3.47 -8.71 -4.31
N LEU A 185 4.14 -8.80 -3.17
CA LEU A 185 5.55 -8.47 -3.00
C LEU A 185 6.28 -9.76 -2.62
N ASN A 186 6.56 -10.62 -3.60
CA ASN A 186 6.83 -12.05 -3.39
C ASN A 186 8.04 -12.33 -2.49
N SER A 187 9.18 -11.74 -2.83
CA SER A 187 10.48 -12.04 -2.22
C SER A 187 10.99 -10.83 -1.43
N GLN A 188 12.26 -10.81 -1.05
CA GLN A 188 12.89 -9.83 -0.14
C GLN A 188 13.35 -8.53 -0.82
N GLY A 189 13.62 -7.52 0.00
CA GLY A 189 14.29 -6.28 -0.40
C GLY A 189 13.44 -5.29 -1.19
N ASN A 190 12.15 -5.57 -1.38
CA ASN A 190 11.22 -4.61 -1.95
C ASN A 190 10.95 -3.46 -0.97
N THR A 191 10.79 -2.25 -1.51
CA THR A 191 10.48 -1.06 -0.71
C THR A 191 9.64 -0.05 -1.47
N GLY A 192 8.79 0.66 -0.74
CA GLY A 192 7.89 1.66 -1.31
C GLY A 192 6.76 2.03 -0.36
N VAL A 193 5.81 2.80 -0.91
CA VAL A 193 4.51 3.08 -0.33
C VAL A 193 3.46 2.43 -1.23
N PHE A 194 2.64 1.56 -0.65
CA PHE A 194 1.63 0.81 -1.41
C PHE A 194 0.23 1.08 -0.88
N TYR A 195 -0.70 1.26 -1.81
CA TYR A 195 -2.08 1.57 -1.50
C TYR A 195 -3.05 0.70 -2.32
N ALA A 196 -4.06 0.13 -1.66
CA ALA A 196 -5.13 -0.64 -2.31
C ALA A 196 -6.44 -0.59 -1.48
N ASP A 197 -7.26 0.45 -1.65
CA ASP A 197 -8.48 0.69 -0.85
C ASP A 197 -9.55 -0.39 -0.97
N LYS A 198 -9.53 -1.17 -2.05
CA LYS A 198 -10.40 -2.33 -2.30
C LYS A 198 -9.62 -3.64 -2.40
N GLY A 199 -8.30 -3.57 -2.21
CA GLY A 199 -7.40 -4.67 -2.49
C GLY A 199 -6.82 -5.32 -1.25
N ILE A 200 -6.38 -6.57 -1.42
CA ILE A 200 -5.50 -7.26 -0.48
C ILE A 200 -4.05 -6.96 -0.88
N ILE A 201 -3.22 -6.60 0.10
CA ILE A 201 -1.76 -6.52 -0.06
C ILE A 201 -1.13 -7.74 0.61
N GLU A 202 -0.29 -8.45 -0.14
CA GLU A 202 0.61 -9.50 0.34
C GLU A 202 2.04 -8.96 0.42
N PRO A 203 2.53 -8.58 1.61
CA PRO A 203 3.83 -7.95 1.78
C PRO A 203 5.01 -8.91 1.61
N GLY A 204 4.77 -10.23 1.57
CA GLY A 204 5.82 -11.25 1.48
C GLY A 204 6.88 -11.21 2.57
N THR A 205 7.99 -11.90 2.33
CA THR A 205 9.03 -12.15 3.35
C THR A 205 10.19 -11.17 3.24
N ASN A 206 10.69 -10.64 4.37
CA ASN A 206 11.89 -9.79 4.44
C ASN A 206 11.86 -8.54 3.55
N ASN A 207 10.70 -7.91 3.39
CA ASN A 207 10.55 -6.62 2.73
C ASN A 207 10.49 -5.47 3.74
N GLN A 208 10.80 -4.25 3.29
CA GLN A 208 10.79 -3.05 4.11
C GLN A 208 9.89 -1.99 3.50
N PHE A 209 8.82 -1.64 4.20
CA PHE A 209 7.81 -0.70 3.72
C PHE A 209 7.85 0.59 4.51
N LYS A 210 7.64 1.70 3.80
CA LYS A 210 7.38 2.98 4.47
C LYS A 210 5.94 3.03 4.96
N GLU A 211 5.01 2.55 4.14
CA GLU A 211 3.58 2.53 4.45
C GLU A 211 2.84 1.51 3.57
N LEU A 212 1.90 0.78 4.18
CA LEU A 212 0.95 -0.10 3.50
C LEU A 212 -0.47 0.30 3.93
N THR A 213 -1.31 0.68 2.97
CA THR A 213 -2.72 1.00 3.22
C THR A 213 -3.61 0.15 2.32
N ALA A 214 -4.42 -0.74 2.89
CA ALA A 214 -5.19 -1.71 2.12
C ALA A 214 -6.58 -2.00 2.73
N TRP A 215 -7.47 -2.63 1.96
CA TRP A 215 -8.69 -3.25 2.51
C TRP A 215 -8.34 -4.46 3.38
N GLY A 216 -7.37 -5.26 2.94
CA GLY A 216 -6.83 -6.39 3.71
C GLY A 216 -5.33 -6.50 3.56
N ILE A 217 -4.65 -6.96 4.62
CA ILE A 217 -3.25 -7.35 4.56
C ILE A 217 -3.20 -8.85 4.81
N ARG A 218 -2.63 -9.60 3.86
CA ARG A 218 -2.49 -11.06 3.96
C ARG A 218 -1.03 -11.41 4.17
N LEU A 219 -0.68 -11.78 5.39
CA LEU A 219 0.65 -12.25 5.73
C LEU A 219 0.83 -13.70 5.25
N ILE A 220 1.97 -13.99 4.64
CA ILE A 220 2.42 -15.35 4.35
C ILE A 220 3.56 -15.72 5.33
N ASN A 221 3.82 -17.02 5.53
CA ASN A 221 4.83 -17.49 6.49
C ASN A 221 6.20 -16.78 6.28
N GLY A 222 6.77 -16.22 7.34
CA GLY A 222 8.03 -15.47 7.31
C GLY A 222 7.92 -14.00 6.92
N SER A 223 6.71 -13.44 6.87
CA SER A 223 6.49 -12.00 6.65
C SER A 223 6.64 -11.22 7.95
N THR A 224 7.55 -10.25 7.99
CA THR A 224 7.64 -9.27 9.07
C THR A 224 7.23 -7.91 8.54
N ILE A 225 6.22 -7.26 9.15
CA ILE A 225 5.90 -5.87 8.85
C ILE A 225 6.57 -4.99 9.92
N ASN A 226 7.64 -4.32 9.53
CA ASN A 226 8.23 -3.26 10.33
C ASN A 226 7.67 -1.92 9.85
N TYR A 227 6.76 -1.32 10.64
CA TYR A 227 6.32 0.04 10.41
C TYR A 227 7.41 1.02 10.89
N GLU A 228 7.86 1.92 10.02
CA GLU A 228 8.58 3.11 10.48
C GLU A 228 7.56 4.07 11.10
N THR A 229 7.52 4.15 12.44
CA THR A 229 6.67 5.10 13.16
C THR A 229 7.16 6.53 12.90
N GLY A 230 6.26 7.43 12.47
CA GLY A 230 6.60 8.84 12.24
C GLY A 230 5.99 9.50 11.01
N LEU A 231 5.35 8.75 10.10
CA LEU A 231 4.61 9.35 8.97
C LEU A 231 3.24 9.91 9.42
N SER A 232 3.28 11.02 10.15
CA SER A 232 2.13 11.92 10.22
C SER A 232 1.90 12.54 8.82
N SER A 233 0.84 12.10 8.13
CA SER A 233 0.25 12.76 6.95
C SER A 233 1.27 13.35 5.96
N THR A 234 2.01 12.50 5.24
CA THR A 234 2.76 12.98 4.07
C THR A 234 1.76 13.32 2.98
N MET A 235 1.61 14.62 2.74
CA MET A 235 0.73 15.22 1.73
C MET A 235 0.95 14.59 0.36
N PHE A 236 0.00 13.79 -0.12
CA PHE A 236 -0.17 13.50 -1.55
C PHE A 236 -0.92 14.69 -2.19
N SER A 237 -0.31 15.87 -2.20
CA SER A 237 -0.87 17.03 -2.88
C SER A 237 -0.61 16.90 -4.39
N SER A 238 -1.66 16.72 -5.18
CA SER A 238 -1.58 16.82 -6.63
C SER A 238 -1.28 18.26 -7.08
N GLY A 239 -0.01 18.65 -7.08
CA GLY A 239 0.46 19.92 -7.64
C GLY A 239 0.09 21.18 -6.83
N PRO A 240 0.50 22.39 -7.29
CA PRO A 240 0.74 23.58 -6.45
C PRO A 240 -0.46 24.22 -5.75
N THR A 241 -1.66 23.66 -5.85
CA THR A 241 -2.91 24.32 -5.44
C THR A 241 -3.88 23.44 -4.66
N GLY A 242 -3.54 22.19 -4.33
CA GLY A 242 -4.35 21.35 -3.44
C GLY A 242 -4.03 21.60 -1.97
N SER A 243 -4.74 22.50 -1.29
CA SER A 243 -4.65 22.65 0.16
C SER A 243 -5.60 21.67 0.86
N TYR A 244 -5.10 20.98 1.89
CA TYR A 244 -5.92 20.25 2.86
C TYR A 244 -5.92 21.02 4.18
N SER A 245 -7.10 21.21 4.77
CA SER A 245 -7.23 21.78 6.12
C SER A 245 -7.15 20.67 7.17
N ILE A 246 -6.26 20.82 8.14
CA ILE A 246 -6.17 19.96 9.31
C ILE A 246 -7.46 20.11 10.14
N VAL A 247 -8.17 19.01 10.39
CA VAL A 247 -9.23 18.96 11.40
C VAL A 247 -8.59 18.57 12.73
N LYS A 248 -8.52 19.52 13.68
CA LYS A 248 -8.03 19.24 15.03
C LYS A 248 -8.92 18.20 15.71
N GLY A 249 -8.32 17.12 16.22
CA GLY A 249 -8.99 16.09 17.01
C GLY A 249 -8.75 14.64 16.58
N THR A 250 -8.02 14.39 15.49
CA THR A 250 -7.79 13.03 14.95
C THR A 250 -6.50 12.36 15.44
N TYR A 251 -5.83 12.91 16.44
CA TYR A 251 -4.73 12.23 17.12
C TYR A 251 -5.29 11.43 18.29
N GLN A 252 -5.22 10.11 18.20
CA GLN A 252 -5.11 9.27 19.39
C GLN A 252 -3.71 8.68 19.36
N VAL A 253 -2.93 9.06 20.37
CA VAL A 253 -1.79 8.28 20.84
C VAL A 253 -2.43 7.36 21.86
N ASP A 254 -2.47 6.06 21.55
CA ASP A 254 -2.52 5.01 22.54
C ASP A 254 -1.35 4.08 22.18
#